data_AF-A0A2D7JZ18-F1
#
_entry.id   AF-A0A2D7JZ18-F1
#
_cell.length_a   1.000
_cell.length_b   1.000
_cell.length_c   1.000
_cell.angle_alpha   90.00
_cell.angle_beta   90.00
_cell.angle_gamma   90.00
#
_symmetry.space_group_name_H-M   'P 1'
#
loop_
_entity.id
_entity.type
_entity.pdbx_description
1 polymer ?
#
loop_
_entity_poly.entity_id
_entity_poly.type
_entity_poly.pdbx_seq_one_letter_code
_entity_poly.pdbx_strand_id
1 'polypeptide(L)'
;MWFFLVKSVAGAIIGQSTNAWFKKTKMGIWFYKKVDGWYNWAAKRYDLQILTQEEKLIKKFPMLVAKINKLEDQLAKQKLEIVKLKGRK
;
A
#
# COMPACT_ATOMS: atom_id res chain seq x y z
N MET A 1 41.41 6.09 -15.05
CA MET A 1 40.57 5.21 -14.20
C MET A 1 40.20 5.77 -12.81
N TRP A 2 40.73 6.91 -12.37
CA TRP A 2 40.36 7.58 -11.10
C TRP A 2 39.06 8.41 -11.12
N PHE A 3 38.68 8.94 -12.28
CA PHE A 3 37.49 9.79 -12.44
C PHE A 3 36.17 9.08 -12.10
N PHE A 4 36.07 7.77 -12.39
CA PHE A 4 34.91 6.96 -12.03
C PHE A 4 34.79 6.73 -10.52
N LEU A 5 35.93 6.62 -9.84
CA LEU A 5 36.00 6.39 -8.39
C LEU A 5 35.62 7.68 -7.64
N VAL A 6 36.12 8.84 -8.10
CA VAL A 6 35.71 10.16 -7.58
C VAL A 6 34.24 10.44 -7.86
N LYS A 7 33.72 10.12 -9.06
CA LYS A 7 32.28 10.21 -9.36
C LYS A 7 31.43 9.30 -8.46
N SER A 8 31.91 8.11 -8.13
CA SER A 8 31.18 7.18 -7.27
C SER A 8 31.18 7.61 -5.81
N VAL A 9 32.29 8.17 -5.32
CA VAL A 9 32.40 8.75 -3.97
C VAL A 9 31.58 10.04 -3.87
N ALA A 10 31.67 10.93 -4.87
CA ALA A 10 30.84 12.12 -4.95
C ALA A 10 29.35 11.76 -5.07
N GLY A 11 29.00 10.78 -5.89
CA GLY A 11 27.64 10.24 -6.02
C GLY A 11 27.13 9.56 -4.74
N ALA A 12 28.00 8.93 -3.95
CA ALA A 12 27.65 8.32 -2.66
C ALA A 12 27.49 9.36 -1.54
N ILE A 13 28.33 10.39 -1.49
CA ILE A 13 28.23 11.52 -0.56
C ILE A 13 26.99 12.35 -0.87
N ILE A 14 26.73 12.60 -2.16
CA ILE A 14 25.48 13.22 -2.63
C ILE A 14 24.32 12.27 -2.31
N GLY A 15 24.39 10.97 -2.57
CA GLY A 15 23.31 10.02 -2.26
C GLY A 15 22.90 9.98 -0.78
N GLN A 16 23.85 9.92 0.14
CA GLN A 16 23.57 9.88 1.59
C GLN A 16 23.24 11.26 2.18
N SER A 17 23.97 12.30 1.78
CA SER A 17 23.78 13.67 2.32
C SER A 17 22.59 14.39 1.67
N THR A 18 22.31 14.14 0.39
CA THR A 18 21.12 14.68 -0.30
C THR A 18 19.83 14.09 0.26
N ASN A 19 19.77 12.86 0.76
CA ASN A 19 18.52 12.38 1.39
C ASN A 19 18.12 13.19 2.63
N ALA A 20 19.09 13.55 3.49
CA ALA A 20 18.85 14.39 4.66
C ALA A 20 18.68 15.89 4.30
N TRP A 21 19.46 16.39 3.35
CA TRP A 21 19.43 17.78 2.90
C TRP A 21 18.21 18.11 2.01
N PHE A 22 17.83 17.22 1.10
CA PHE A 22 16.65 17.33 0.23
C PHE A 22 15.35 17.31 1.06
N LYS A 23 15.29 16.49 2.12
CA LYS A 23 14.18 16.50 3.08
C LYS A 23 14.04 17.83 3.83
N LYS A 24 15.14 18.55 4.05
CA LYS A 24 15.17 19.86 4.73
C LYS A 24 15.07 21.05 3.76
N THR A 25 15.18 20.82 2.46
CA THR A 25 15.14 21.87 1.44
C THR A 25 13.68 22.23 1.14
N LYS A 26 13.37 23.52 1.03
CA LYS A 26 12.02 24.03 0.70
C LYS A 26 11.42 23.37 -0.56
N MET A 27 12.27 23.01 -1.53
CA MET A 27 11.89 22.30 -2.76
C MET A 27 11.48 20.84 -2.51
N GLY A 28 12.14 20.12 -1.61
CA GLY A 28 11.78 18.76 -1.23
C GLY A 28 10.44 18.73 -0.49
N ILE A 29 10.24 19.62 0.48
CA ILE A 29 8.95 19.74 1.20
C ILE A 29 7.82 20.12 0.22
N TRP A 30 8.07 21.01 -0.73
CA TRP A 30 7.11 21.35 -1.79
C TRP A 30 6.79 20.15 -2.69
N PHE A 31 7.81 19.37 -3.09
CA PHE A 31 7.63 18.17 -3.90
C PHE A 31 6.85 17.10 -3.15
N TYR A 32 7.20 16.81 -1.89
CA TYR A 32 6.43 15.91 -1.03
C TYR A 32 4.97 16.36 -0.92
N LYS A 33 4.71 17.64 -0.64
CA LYS A 33 3.34 18.18 -0.57
C LYS A 33 2.57 18.06 -1.89
N LYS A 34 3.26 18.15 -3.04
CA LYS A 34 2.65 17.97 -4.36
C LYS A 34 2.32 16.51 -4.64
N VAL A 35 3.24 15.60 -4.33
CA VAL A 35 3.06 14.15 -4.45
C VAL A 35 1.95 13.67 -3.51
N ASP A 36 1.91 14.15 -2.27
CA ASP A 36 0.83 13.85 -1.32
C ASP A 36 -0.54 14.31 -1.84
N GLY A 37 -0.60 15.47 -2.50
CA GLY A 37 -1.82 15.94 -3.15
C GLY A 37 -2.31 15.01 -4.27
N TRP A 38 -1.39 14.52 -5.10
CA TRP A 38 -1.71 13.53 -6.14
C TRP A 38 -2.07 12.17 -5.55
N TYR A 39 -1.38 11.74 -4.50
CA TYR A 39 -1.66 10.50 -3.81
C TYR A 39 -3.03 10.53 -3.14
N ASN A 40 -3.40 11.63 -2.49
CA ASN A 40 -4.72 11.81 -1.89
C ASN A 40 -5.83 11.90 -2.96
N TRP A 41 -5.56 12.55 -4.09
CA TRP A 41 -6.49 12.57 -5.21
C TRP A 41 -6.66 11.18 -5.84
N ALA A 42 -5.56 10.45 -6.03
CA ALA A 42 -5.56 9.09 -6.52
C ALA A 42 -6.30 8.17 -5.53
N ALA A 43 -6.00 8.25 -4.24
CA ALA A 43 -6.68 7.48 -3.20
C ALA A 43 -8.18 7.75 -3.23
N LYS A 44 -8.64 9.01 -3.18
CA LYS A 44 -10.08 9.34 -3.25
C LYS A 44 -10.74 8.87 -4.54
N ARG A 45 -10.05 9.00 -5.67
CA ARG A 45 -10.58 8.64 -6.99
C ARG A 45 -10.56 7.13 -7.24
N TYR A 46 -9.55 6.41 -6.77
CA TYR A 46 -9.46 4.96 -6.88
C TYR A 46 -10.34 4.28 -5.84
N ASP A 47 -10.41 4.76 -4.61
CA ASP A 47 -11.31 4.24 -3.57
C ASP A 47 -12.77 4.28 -4.05
N LEU A 48 -13.25 5.45 -4.53
CA LEU A 48 -14.59 5.57 -5.12
C LEU A 48 -14.77 4.71 -6.39
N GLN A 49 -13.74 4.57 -7.22
CA GLN A 49 -13.80 3.70 -8.40
C GLN A 49 -13.80 2.22 -8.05
N ILE A 50 -13.06 1.80 -7.03
CA ILE A 50 -12.98 0.44 -6.51
C ILE A 50 -14.33 0.09 -5.91
N LEU A 51 -14.91 0.93 -5.05
CA LEU A 51 -16.27 0.79 -4.52
C LEU A 51 -17.30 0.60 -5.65
N THR A 52 -17.27 1.46 -6.67
CA THR A 52 -18.20 1.36 -7.81
C THR A 52 -17.96 0.09 -8.65
N GLN A 53 -16.71 -0.35 -8.80
CA GLN A 53 -16.35 -1.56 -9.52
C GLN A 53 -16.77 -2.81 -8.75
N GLU A 54 -16.54 -2.84 -7.44
CA GLU A 54 -16.98 -3.91 -6.55
C GLU A 54 -18.48 -4.07 -6.58
N GLU A 55 -19.27 -2.99 -6.46
CA GLU A 55 -20.73 -3.04 -6.60
C GLU A 55 -21.17 -3.63 -7.96
N LYS A 56 -20.49 -3.25 -9.05
CA LYS A 56 -20.77 -3.78 -10.39
C LYS A 56 -20.39 -5.26 -10.50
N LEU A 57 -19.28 -5.69 -9.89
CA LEU A 57 -18.84 -7.08 -9.89
C LEU A 57 -19.76 -7.95 -9.04
N ILE A 58 -20.19 -7.47 -7.88
CA ILE A 58 -21.18 -8.12 -7.02
C ILE A 58 -22.50 -8.30 -7.78
N LYS A 59 -22.96 -7.26 -8.50
CA LYS A 59 -24.16 -7.35 -9.35
C LYS A 59 -24.00 -8.31 -10.52
N LYS A 60 -22.82 -8.36 -11.15
CA LYS A 60 -22.54 -9.26 -12.28
C LYS A 60 -22.43 -10.73 -11.87
N PHE A 61 -21.91 -11.01 -10.66
CA PHE A 61 -21.59 -12.36 -10.23
C PHE A 61 -22.15 -12.69 -8.82
N PRO A 62 -23.48 -12.66 -8.63
CA PRO A 62 -24.10 -12.89 -7.34
C PRO A 62 -23.81 -14.30 -6.78
N MET A 63 -23.70 -15.30 -7.64
CA MET A 63 -23.41 -16.68 -7.24
C MET A 63 -21.97 -16.87 -6.74
N LEU A 64 -21.00 -16.12 -7.28
CA LEU A 64 -19.61 -16.16 -6.83
C LEU A 64 -19.46 -15.50 -5.45
N VAL A 65 -20.10 -14.35 -5.23
CA VAL A 65 -20.13 -13.68 -3.93
C VAL A 65 -20.77 -14.56 -2.86
N ALA A 66 -21.89 -15.21 -3.17
CA ALA A 66 -22.53 -16.15 -2.24
C ALA A 66 -21.62 -17.34 -1.86
N LYS A 67 -20.83 -17.85 -2.81
CA LYS A 67 -19.84 -18.90 -2.54
C LYS A 67 -18.70 -18.39 -1.66
N ILE A 68 -18.19 -17.18 -1.92
CA ILE A 68 -17.13 -16.56 -1.11
C ILE A 68 -17.59 -16.38 0.34
N ASN A 69 -18.76 -15.77 0.56
CA ASN A 69 -19.31 -15.58 1.91
C ASN A 69 -19.49 -16.90 2.66
N LYS A 70 -19.96 -17.95 1.97
CA LYS A 70 -20.11 -19.28 2.56
C LYS A 70 -18.77 -19.89 2.98
N LEU A 71 -17.70 -19.67 2.21
CA LEU A 71 -16.35 -20.13 2.55
C LEU A 71 -15.77 -19.32 3.73
N GLU A 72 -16.00 -18.01 3.78
CA GLU A 72 -15.59 -17.16 4.89
C GLU A 72 -16.27 -17.56 6.21
N ASP A 73 -17.58 -17.87 6.19
CA ASP A 73 -18.31 -18.38 7.35
C ASP A 73 -17.76 -19.71 7.86
N GLN A 74 -17.38 -20.61 6.94
CA GLN A 74 -16.76 -21.88 7.30
C GLN A 74 -15.39 -21.68 7.94
N LEU A 75 -14.57 -20.77 7.40
CA LEU A 75 -13.28 -20.40 7.99
C LEU A 75 -13.45 -19.76 9.37
N ALA A 76 -14.45 -18.89 9.55
CA ALA A 76 -14.73 -18.28 10.84
C ALA A 76 -15.11 -19.32 11.89
N LYS A 77 -15.98 -20.29 11.54
CA LYS A 77 -16.32 -21.42 12.41
C LYS A 77 -15.11 -22.26 12.78
N GLN A 78 -14.28 -22.62 11.81
CA GLN A 78 -13.05 -23.39 12.07
C GLN A 78 -12.08 -22.62 12.97
N LYS A 79 -11.90 -21.31 12.75
CA LYS A 79 -11.05 -20.48 13.62
C LYS A 79 -11.58 -20.43 15.06
N LEU A 80 -12.90 -20.30 15.24
CA LEU A 80 -13.52 -20.33 16.56
C LEU A 80 -13.33 -21.68 17.26
N GLU A 81 -13.42 -22.78 16.53
CA GLU A 81 -13.13 -24.12 17.04
C GLU A 81 -11.65 -24.26 17.47
N ILE A 82 -10.72 -23.77 16.65
CA ILE A 82 -9.28 -23.75 17.00
C ILE A 82 -9.03 -22.93 18.27
N VAL A 83 -9.67 -21.76 18.40
CA VAL A 83 -9.54 -20.91 19.61
C VAL A 83 -10.10 -21.61 20.84
N LYS A 84 -11.28 -22.24 20.74
CA LYS A 84 -11.89 -23.02 21.83
C LYS A 84 -11.02 -24.20 22.25
N LEU A 85 -10.36 -24.87 21.30
CA LEU A 85 -9.44 -25.97 21.57
C LEU A 85 -8.14 -25.48 22.22
N LYS A 86 -7.64 -24.31 21.81
CA LYS A 86 -6.42 -23.70 22.37
C LYS A 86 -6.63 -23.16 23.79
N GLY A 87 -7.81 -22.67 24.13
CA GLY A 87 -8.16 -22.23 25.49
C GLY A 87 -8.54 -23.36 26.45
N ARG A 88 -8.59 -24.61 25.98
CA ARG A 88 -8.91 -25.81 26.79
C ARG A 88 -7.66 -26.64 27.15
N LYS A 89 -6.48 -26.19 26.73
CA LYS A 89 -5.15 -26.68 27.17
C LYS A 89 -4.55 -25.65 28.11
#